data_AF-A0A8J5LSF0-F1
#
_entry.id   AF-A0A8J5LSF0-F1
#
_cell.length_a   1.000
_cell.length_b   1.000
_cell.length_c   1.000
_cell.angle_alpha   90.00
_cell.angle_beta   90.00
_cell.angle_gamma   90.00
#
_symmetry.space_group_name_H-M   'P 1'
#
loop_
_entity.id
_entity.type
_entity.pdbx_description
1 polymer ?
#
loop_
_entity_poly.entity_id
_entity_poly.type
_entity_poly.pdbx_seq_one_letter_code
_entity_poly.pdbx_strand_id
1 'polypeptide(L)'
;MSYINTKATNSYKEALQATEGIEAPAAGFCKPADYKGGISSNNILIKQANTQIQLLVTILEKLESLEERVKNLEAKEAPAQQALPEEIVKSLSERIQAISIHERPKESKGRLGVFTDPFQILKEEQAKTAKK
;
A
#
# COMPACT_ATOMS: atom_id res chain seq x y z
N MET A 1 3.64 -11.75 24.38
CA MET A 1 5.09 -11.48 24.18
C MET A 1 5.84 -11.88 25.44
N SER A 2 6.80 -12.79 25.37
CA SER A 2 7.62 -13.17 26.53
C SER A 2 8.74 -12.16 26.74
N TYR A 3 9.12 -11.88 27.99
CA TYR A 3 10.27 -11.01 28.31
C TYR A 3 11.58 -11.50 27.67
N ILE A 4 11.69 -12.81 27.40
CA ILE A 4 12.83 -13.41 26.71
C ILE A 4 12.95 -12.87 25.28
N ASN A 5 11.84 -12.79 24.56
CA ASN A 5 11.80 -12.23 23.21
C ASN A 5 12.08 -10.73 23.25
N THR A 6 11.57 -10.02 24.27
CA THR A 6 11.84 -8.60 24.46
C THR A 6 13.32 -8.32 24.73
N LYS A 7 14.02 -9.16 25.50
CA LYS A 7 15.48 -9.00 25.72
C LYS A 7 16.30 -9.04 24.43
N ALA A 8 15.79 -9.72 23.40
CA ALA A 8 16.48 -9.85 22.12
C ALA A 8 16.27 -8.64 21.19
N THR A 9 15.29 -7.78 21.44
CA THR A 9 14.99 -6.65 20.55
C THR A 9 16.08 -5.57 20.62
N ASN A 10 16.32 -4.89 19.49
CA ASN A 10 17.33 -3.84 19.42
C ASN A 10 17.00 -2.67 20.35
N SER A 11 15.74 -2.26 20.41
CA SER A 11 15.30 -1.16 21.30
C SER A 11 15.60 -1.44 22.77
N TYR A 12 15.50 -2.70 23.20
CA TYR A 12 15.80 -3.09 24.57
C TYR A 12 17.32 -3.10 24.84
N LYS A 13 18.13 -3.56 23.87
CA LYS A 13 19.60 -3.52 23.97
C LYS A 13 20.13 -2.09 23.99
N GLU A 14 19.61 -1.24 23.12
CA GLU A 14 19.92 0.19 23.07
C GLU A 14 19.55 0.88 24.39
N ALA A 15 18.38 0.56 24.95
CA ALA A 15 17.98 1.11 26.24
C ALA A 15 18.92 0.70 27.38
N LEU A 16 19.36 -0.56 27.43
CA LEU A 16 20.37 -1.01 28.41
C LEU A 16 21.73 -0.33 28.19
N GLN A 17 22.16 -0.16 26.95
CA GLN A 17 23.41 0.52 26.63
C GLN A 17 23.38 2.00 27.04
N ALA A 18 22.25 2.68 26.83
CA ALA A 18 22.07 4.07 27.23
C ALA A 18 22.07 4.24 28.75
N THR A 19 21.48 3.31 29.50
CA THR A 19 21.42 3.39 30.97
C THR A 19 22.67 2.87 31.67
N GLU A 20 23.55 2.15 30.95
CA GLU A 20 24.86 1.70 31.46
C GLU A 20 25.73 2.87 31.91
N GLY A 21 25.68 4.01 31.20
CA GLY A 21 26.43 5.22 31.55
C GLY A 21 25.90 5.99 32.75
N ILE A 22 24.67 5.69 33.21
CA ILE A 22 24.06 6.31 34.39
C ILE A 22 24.46 5.53 35.64
N GLU A 23 24.21 4.22 35.63
CA GLU A 23 24.50 3.37 36.79
C GLU A 23 24.81 1.92 36.37
N ALA A 24 26.09 1.62 36.20
CA ALA A 24 26.58 0.30 35.82
C ALA A 24 26.48 -0.72 36.98
N PRO A 25 26.25 -2.01 36.69
CA PRO A 25 25.70 -2.52 35.44
C PRO A 25 24.23 -2.11 35.28
N ALA A 26 23.79 -1.82 34.06
CA ALA A 26 22.40 -1.56 33.75
C ALA A 26 21.53 -2.80 34.03
N ALA A 27 20.31 -2.57 34.51
CA ALA A 27 19.37 -3.64 34.82
C ALA A 27 18.03 -3.39 34.11
N GLY A 28 17.50 -4.44 33.49
CA GLY A 28 16.16 -4.45 32.88
C GLY A 28 15.31 -5.53 33.53
N PHE A 29 14.91 -6.59 32.82
CA PHE A 29 14.18 -7.71 33.46
C PHE A 29 15.10 -8.53 34.38
N CYS A 30 15.14 -8.10 35.65
CA CYS A 30 15.83 -8.71 36.78
C CYS A 30 14.82 -8.90 37.92
N LYS A 31 15.07 -9.84 38.83
CA LYS A 31 14.23 -10.06 40.00
C LYS A 31 14.91 -9.43 41.23
N PRO A 32 14.41 -8.32 41.77
CA PRO A 32 15.05 -7.64 42.90
C PRO A 32 15.25 -8.53 44.12
N ALA A 33 14.37 -9.50 44.33
CA ALA A 33 14.45 -10.46 45.44
C ALA A 33 15.68 -11.38 45.38
N ASP A 34 16.32 -11.52 44.22
CA ASP A 34 17.54 -12.31 44.06
C ASP A 34 18.80 -11.51 44.47
N TYR A 35 18.66 -10.20 44.66
CA TYR A 35 19.73 -9.30 45.09
C TYR A 35 19.60 -9.01 46.58
N LYS A 36 20.14 -9.93 47.39
CA LYS A 36 20.24 -9.80 48.85
C LYS A 36 21.71 -9.63 49.22
N GLY A 37 22.09 -8.47 49.78
CA GLY A 37 23.47 -8.17 50.19
C GLY A 37 23.83 -6.69 50.07
N GLY A 38 25.13 -6.39 49.90
CA GLY A 38 25.65 -5.01 49.75
C GLY A 38 25.14 -4.25 48.52
N ILE A 39 24.53 -4.96 47.56
CA ILE A 39 23.70 -4.37 46.51
C ILE A 39 22.26 -4.48 47.01
N SER A 40 21.65 -3.35 47.38
CA SER A 40 20.28 -3.35 47.88
C SER A 40 19.29 -3.65 46.75
N SER A 41 18.19 -4.34 47.06
CA SER A 41 17.07 -4.53 46.13
C SER A 41 16.57 -3.21 45.54
N ASN A 42 16.68 -2.13 46.30
CA ASN A 42 16.30 -0.78 45.88
C ASN A 42 17.21 -0.25 44.77
N ASN A 43 18.51 -0.55 44.81
CA ASN A 43 19.44 -0.16 43.75
C ASN A 43 19.06 -0.82 42.41
N ILE A 44 18.71 -2.11 42.43
CA ILE A 44 18.23 -2.80 41.23
C ILE A 44 16.91 -2.19 40.73
N LEU A 45 15.98 -1.86 41.61
CA LEU A 45 14.72 -1.20 41.23
C LEU A 45 14.97 0.16 40.55
N ILE A 46 15.93 0.96 41.05
CA ILE A 46 16.32 2.24 40.45
C ILE A 46 16.86 2.01 39.03
N LYS A 47 17.76 1.05 38.85
CA LYS A 47 18.31 0.69 37.53
C LYS A 47 17.24 0.21 36.55
N GLN A 48 16.29 -0.59 37.03
CA GLN A 48 15.13 -1.01 36.24
C GLN A 48 14.26 0.17 35.83
N ALA A 49 14.03 1.12 36.73
CA ALA A 49 13.27 2.34 36.45
C ALA A 49 13.96 3.19 35.38
N ASN A 50 15.29 3.36 35.45
CA ASN A 50 16.04 4.07 34.41
C ASN A 50 15.86 3.43 33.03
N THR A 51 15.95 2.10 32.95
CA THR A 51 15.74 1.37 31.69
C THR A 51 14.30 1.49 31.17
N GLN A 52 13.31 1.49 32.07
CA GLN A 52 11.91 1.73 31.69
C GLN A 52 11.70 3.15 31.15
N ILE A 53 12.26 4.16 31.80
CA ILE A 53 12.19 5.56 31.36
C ILE A 53 12.82 5.69 29.96
N GLN A 54 14.00 5.11 29.75
CA GLN A 54 14.66 5.16 28.44
C GLN A 54 13.79 4.53 27.33
N LEU A 55 13.17 3.38 27.61
CA LEU A 55 12.25 2.74 26.66
C LEU A 55 11.02 3.61 26.35
N LEU A 56 10.46 4.29 27.36
CA LEU A 56 9.33 5.20 27.17
C LEU A 56 9.72 6.42 26.33
N VAL A 57 10.88 7.02 26.60
CA VAL A 57 11.41 8.14 25.80
C VAL A 57 11.58 7.71 24.33
N THR A 58 12.19 6.54 24.08
CA THR A 58 12.32 6.01 22.72
C THR A 58 10.96 5.76 22.03
N ILE A 59 9.91 5.40 22.78
CA ILE A 59 8.56 5.26 22.23
C ILE A 59 7.99 6.63 21.86
N LEU A 60 8.17 7.64 22.72
CA LEU A 60 7.71 9.01 22.46
C LEU A 60 8.39 9.61 21.22
N GLU A 61 9.71 9.49 21.09
CA GLU A 61 10.45 9.94 19.91
C GLU A 61 9.95 9.27 18.61
N LYS A 62 9.66 7.96 18.68
CA LYS A 62 9.09 7.22 17.53
C LYS A 62 7.67 7.66 17.21
N LEU A 63 6.88 8.01 18.22
CA LEU A 63 5.52 8.51 18.04
C LEU A 63 5.54 9.90 17.38
N GLU A 64 6.36 10.83 17.88
CA GLU A 64 6.55 12.16 17.29
C GLU A 64 7.01 12.05 15.83
N SER A 65 7.98 11.19 15.55
CA SER A 65 8.43 10.91 14.17
C SER A 65 7.30 10.35 13.29
N LEU A 66 6.44 9.50 13.85
CA LEU A 66 5.30 8.95 13.12
C LEU A 66 4.22 10.01 12.85
N GLU A 67 3.92 10.85 13.84
CA GLU A 67 2.99 11.98 13.71
C GLU A 67 3.47 12.96 12.63
N GLU A 68 4.75 13.31 12.61
CA GLU A 68 5.34 14.14 11.56
C GLU A 68 5.21 13.48 10.18
N ARG A 69 5.43 12.17 10.08
CA ARG A 69 5.28 11.43 8.82
C ARG A 69 3.83 11.42 8.35
N VAL A 70 2.87 11.23 9.23
CA VAL A 70 1.43 11.26 8.91
C VAL A 70 1.05 12.65 8.43
N LYS A 71 1.42 13.70 9.17
CA LYS A 71 1.16 15.09 8.77
C LYS A 71 1.76 15.42 7.40
N ASN A 72 2.98 14.95 7.12
CA ASN A 72 3.63 15.15 5.84
C ASN A 72 2.95 14.38 4.69
N LEU A 73 2.36 13.22 4.96
CA LEU A 73 1.59 12.46 3.97
C LEU A 73 0.24 13.12 3.70
N GLU A 74 -0.49 13.51 4.74
CA GLU A 74 -1.76 14.25 4.62
C GLU A 74 -1.56 15.57 3.86
N ALA A 75 -0.48 16.30 4.15
CA ALA A 75 -0.14 17.53 3.43
C ALA A 75 0.24 17.29 1.96
N LYS A 76 0.72 16.10 1.60
CA LYS A 76 1.02 15.70 0.21
C LYS A 76 -0.20 15.19 -0.53
N GLU A 77 -1.22 14.67 0.17
CA GLU A 77 -2.49 14.25 -0.42
C GLU A 77 -3.51 15.40 -0.51
N ALA A 78 -3.41 16.41 0.36
CA ALA A 78 -4.25 17.61 0.34
C ALA A 78 -4.21 18.46 -0.97
N PRO A 79 -3.15 18.48 -1.80
CA PRO A 79 -3.18 19.09 -3.13
C PRO A 79 -3.55 18.10 -4.24
N ALA A 80 -3.88 16.84 -3.98
CA ALA A 80 -4.40 15.93 -5.01
C ALA A 80 -5.88 16.22 -5.38
N GLN A 81 -6.54 17.10 -4.62
CA GLN A 81 -7.77 17.79 -5.03
C GLN A 81 -7.47 19.16 -5.66
N GLN A 82 -6.27 19.38 -6.20
CA GLN A 82 -6.12 20.33 -7.29
C GLN A 82 -6.94 19.78 -8.45
N ALA A 83 -8.15 20.32 -8.60
CA ALA A 83 -8.95 20.17 -9.80
C ALA A 83 -7.99 20.27 -10.99
N LEU A 84 -7.88 19.19 -11.77
CA LEU A 84 -7.10 19.19 -13.01
C LEU A 84 -7.47 20.47 -13.76
N PRO A 85 -6.48 21.28 -14.22
CA PRO A 85 -6.76 22.51 -14.94
C PRO A 85 -7.83 22.23 -15.98
N GLU A 86 -8.92 23.01 -15.98
CA GLU A 86 -10.08 22.75 -16.85
C GLU A 86 -9.69 22.59 -18.32
N GLU A 87 -8.60 23.25 -18.72
CA GLU A 87 -8.00 23.18 -20.05
C GLU A 87 -7.49 21.77 -20.42
N ILE A 88 -6.93 21.03 -19.46
CA ILE A 88 -6.51 19.63 -19.66
C ILE A 88 -7.74 18.73 -19.78
N VAL A 89 -8.76 18.95 -18.95
CA VAL A 89 -10.01 18.17 -19.02
C VAL A 89 -10.73 18.40 -20.36
N LYS A 90 -10.81 19.67 -20.81
CA LYS A 90 -11.41 20.05 -22.10
C LYS A 90 -10.63 19.44 -23.27
N SER A 91 -9.32 19.60 -23.32
CA SER A 91 -8.51 19.04 -24.41
C SER A 91 -8.55 17.50 -24.46
N LEU A 92 -8.64 16.83 -23.30
CA LEU A 92 -8.83 15.38 -23.25
C LEU A 92 -10.22 14.98 -23.78
N SER A 93 -11.28 15.71 -23.39
CA SER A 93 -12.64 15.45 -23.88
C SER A 93 -12.77 15.64 -25.38
N GLU A 94 -12.12 16.66 -25.94
CA GLU A 94 -12.09 16.92 -27.38
C GLU A 94 -11.36 15.80 -28.13
N ARG A 95 -10.23 15.31 -27.60
CA ARG A 95 -9.51 14.17 -28.16
C ARG A 95 -10.33 12.88 -28.12
N ILE A 96 -11.06 12.64 -27.03
CA ILE A 96 -11.93 11.45 -26.90
C ILE A 96 -13.11 11.53 -27.87
N GLN A 97 -13.73 12.72 -28.03
CA GLN A 97 -14.79 12.92 -29.01
C GLN A 97 -14.27 12.81 -30.46
N ALA A 98 -13.04 13.25 -30.73
CA ALA A 98 -12.38 13.07 -32.02
C ALA A 98 -12.07 11.60 -32.32
N ILE A 99 -11.90 10.76 -31.29
CA ILE A 99 -11.91 9.29 -31.42
C ILE A 99 -13.37 8.84 -31.51
N SER A 100 -14.07 9.32 -32.52
CA SER A 100 -15.28 8.63 -32.95
C SER A 100 -14.83 7.30 -33.55
N ILE A 101 -15.13 6.21 -32.84
CA ILE A 101 -14.97 4.85 -33.34
C ILE A 101 -15.95 4.73 -34.51
N HIS A 102 -15.51 5.14 -35.70
CA HIS A 102 -16.28 4.94 -36.91
C HIS A 102 -16.58 3.45 -37.05
N GLU A 103 -17.78 3.13 -37.52
CA GLU A 103 -18.22 1.76 -37.76
C GLU A 103 -17.12 0.97 -38.46
N ARG A 104 -16.87 -0.24 -37.96
CA ARG A 104 -15.89 -1.18 -38.49
C ARG A 104 -16.04 -1.20 -40.02
N PRO A 105 -14.97 -0.95 -40.80
CA PRO A 105 -15.08 -0.85 -42.26
C PRO A 105 -15.72 -2.14 -42.79
N LYS A 106 -16.82 -2.00 -43.53
CA LYS A 106 -17.53 -3.15 -44.12
C LYS A 106 -16.56 -3.89 -45.02
N GLU A 107 -16.30 -5.16 -44.71
CA GLU A 107 -15.46 -6.03 -45.52
C GLU A 107 -15.99 -6.07 -46.96
N SER A 108 -15.11 -5.85 -47.94
CA SER A 108 -15.47 -5.95 -49.35
C SER A 108 -15.89 -7.38 -49.65
N LYS A 109 -17.15 -7.57 -50.05
CA LYS A 109 -17.64 -8.90 -50.45
C LYS A 109 -16.76 -9.44 -51.59
N GLY A 110 -16.10 -10.58 -51.34
CA GLY A 110 -15.24 -11.23 -52.32
C GLY A 110 -16.00 -11.67 -53.57
N ARG A 111 -15.28 -11.86 -54.68
CA ARG A 111 -15.85 -12.33 -55.94
C ARG A 111 -16.24 -13.81 -55.81
N LEU A 112 -17.54 -14.10 -55.89
CA LEU A 112 -18.06 -15.47 -55.82
C LEU A 112 -17.71 -16.22 -57.12
N GLY A 113 -16.81 -17.21 -57.04
CA GLY A 113 -16.38 -18.03 -58.17
C GLY A 113 -17.32 -19.19 -58.44
N VAL A 114 -18.52 -18.93 -58.94
CA VAL A 114 -19.55 -19.95 -59.21
C VAL A 114 -19.87 -20.01 -60.70
N PHE A 115 -20.08 -21.24 -61.20
CA PHE A 115 -20.33 -21.54 -62.62
C PHE A 115 -21.66 -20.96 -63.12
N THR A 116 -22.64 -20.85 -62.23
CA THR A 116 -23.96 -20.27 -62.47
C THR A 116 -24.30 -19.31 -61.33
N ASP A 117 -24.97 -18.21 -61.67
CA ASP A 117 -25.37 -17.20 -60.69
C ASP A 117 -26.40 -17.79 -59.72
N PRO A 118 -26.10 -17.88 -58.41
CA PRO A 118 -26.99 -18.51 -57.43
C PRO A 118 -28.32 -17.78 -57.28
N PHE A 119 -28.41 -16.49 -57.64
CA PHE A 119 -29.69 -15.77 -57.65
C PHE A 119 -30.64 -16.26 -58.75
N GLN A 120 -30.10 -16.79 -59.85
CA GLN A 120 -30.92 -17.36 -60.92
C GLN A 120 -31.52 -18.69 -60.48
N ILE A 121 -30.72 -19.55 -59.84
CA ILE A 121 -31.18 -20.82 -59.27
C ILE A 121 -32.30 -20.57 -58.26
N LEU A 122 -32.13 -19.57 -57.39
CA LEU A 122 -33.14 -19.23 -56.38
C LEU A 122 -34.46 -18.80 -57.02
N LYS A 123 -34.42 -17.97 -58.08
CA LYS A 123 -35.62 -17.55 -58.80
C LYS A 123 -36.32 -18.73 -59.49
N GLU A 124 -35.56 -19.64 -60.09
CA GLU A 124 -36.11 -20.83 -60.74
C GLU A 124 -36.81 -21.75 -59.74
N GLU A 125 -36.21 -22.00 -58.58
CA GLU A 125 -36.83 -22.80 -57.52
C GLU A 125 -38.09 -22.13 -56.96
N GLN A 126 -38.06 -20.83 -56.72
CA GLN A 126 -39.25 -20.08 -56.29
C GLN A 126 -40.39 -20.17 -57.32
N ALA A 127 -40.07 -20.06 -58.61
CA ALA A 127 -41.05 -20.19 -59.68
C ALA A 127 -41.63 -21.61 -59.80
N LYS A 128 -40.83 -22.64 -59.51
CA LYS A 128 -41.30 -24.03 -59.45
C LYS A 128 -42.22 -24.28 -58.25
N THR A 129 -41.91 -23.69 -57.09
CA THR A 129 -42.75 -23.81 -55.89
C THR A 129 -44.03 -22.98 -55.96
N ALA A 130 -44.05 -21.88 -56.73
CA ALA A 130 -45.24 -21.04 -56.90
C ALA A 130 -46.24 -21.57 -57.95
N LYS A 131 -45.86 -22.59 -58.71
CA LYS A 131 -46.71 -23.25 -59.73
C LYS A 131 -47.30 -24.60 -59.28
N LYS A 132 -47.15 -24.93 -57.99
CA LYS A 132 -47.86 -26.02 -57.30
C LYS A 132 -48.93 -25.43 -56.40
#